data_AF-A0A928FAK1-F1
#
_entry.id   AF-A0A928FAK1-F1
#
_cell.length_a   1.000
_cell.length_b   1.000
_cell.length_c   1.000
_cell.angle_alpha   90.00
_cell.angle_beta   90.00
_cell.angle_gamma   90.00
#
_symmetry.space_group_name_H-M   'P 1'
#
loop_
_entity.id
_entity.type
_entity.pdbx_description
1 polymer ?
#
loop_
_entity_poly.entity_id
_entity_poly.type
_entity_poly.pdbx_seq_one_letter_code
_entity_poly.pdbx_strand_id
1 'polypeptide(L)'
;MILYHGSYTQDIDKLKPVSTRTNAISKAVVCLTSNPYIALFYIWSRPYKWVAFEEDENGRVIFTEQYDGMLFDFYNNVSGSIYECDGNNPQITQTHMKGVYISESPVSIQKENKIPNVYEEILKNESAGNIIVKRYSHLSDKEKNDISKTTVRAIHMQKLLFNPNNSAKAEMIDFVRTHFPKEWEIASKMSQQEIDGMIKEWKASLRGK
;
A
#
# COMPACT_ATOMS: atom_id res chain seq x y z
N MET A 1 -7.25 7.58 22.41
CA MET A 1 -6.57 8.15 21.21
C MET A 1 -7.50 8.01 20.01
N ILE A 2 -7.32 8.79 18.94
CA ILE A 2 -8.09 8.60 17.69
C ILE A 2 -7.24 7.77 16.74
N LEU A 3 -7.86 6.76 16.12
CA LEU A 3 -7.28 5.99 15.03
C LEU A 3 -8.09 6.19 13.75
N TYR A 4 -7.42 6.06 12.62
CA TYR A 4 -7.96 6.36 11.31
C TYR A 4 -7.97 5.13 10.41
N HIS A 5 -8.98 5.01 9.56
CA HIS A 5 -9.04 4.04 8.46
C HIS A 5 -9.59 4.71 7.21
N GLY A 6 -8.88 4.58 6.09
CA GLY A 6 -9.42 4.95 4.79
C GLY A 6 -10.12 3.78 4.12
N SER A 7 -11.26 4.03 3.49
CA SER A 7 -11.93 3.07 2.62
C SER A 7 -12.58 3.78 1.45
N TYR A 8 -12.66 3.09 0.30
CA TYR A 8 -13.47 3.56 -0.83
C TYR A 8 -14.97 3.34 -0.58
N THR A 9 -15.34 2.48 0.37
CA THR A 9 -16.75 2.35 0.81
C THR A 9 -17.08 3.48 1.78
N GLN A 10 -18.18 4.18 1.50
CA GLN A 10 -18.67 5.34 2.24
C GLN A 10 -19.97 5.01 2.99
N ASP A 11 -20.39 5.87 3.90
CA ASP A 11 -21.71 5.81 4.57
C ASP A 11 -21.95 4.48 5.33
N ILE A 12 -20.91 3.99 6.02
CA ILE A 12 -20.98 2.79 6.87
C ILE A 12 -20.87 3.17 8.35
N ASP A 13 -21.51 2.37 9.20
CA ASP A 13 -21.54 2.54 10.67
C ASP A 13 -20.39 1.80 11.38
N LYS A 14 -19.89 0.74 10.75
CA LYS A 14 -18.84 -0.14 11.27
C LYS A 14 -17.86 -0.56 10.19
N LEU A 15 -16.58 -0.53 10.55
CA LEU A 15 -15.52 -1.19 9.80
C LEU A 15 -15.57 -2.69 10.09
N LYS A 16 -15.69 -3.50 9.04
CA LYS A 16 -15.70 -4.97 9.17
C LYS A 16 -14.31 -5.53 8.89
N PRO A 17 -13.86 -6.55 9.64
CA PRO A 17 -12.63 -7.26 9.34
C PRO A 17 -12.71 -7.87 7.94
N VAL A 18 -11.74 -7.57 7.09
CA VAL A 18 -11.67 -8.11 5.73
C VAL A 18 -10.37 -8.90 5.56
N SER A 19 -10.48 -10.12 5.04
CA SER A 19 -9.31 -10.88 4.62
C SER A 19 -8.87 -10.35 3.27
N THR A 20 -7.82 -9.54 3.27
CA THR A 20 -7.12 -9.21 2.03
C THR A 20 -5.96 -10.19 1.91
N ARG A 21 -6.11 -11.23 1.07
CA ARG A 21 -5.06 -12.23 0.77
C ARG A 21 -3.78 -11.62 0.13
N THR A 22 -3.73 -10.31 0.03
CA THR A 22 -2.66 -9.47 -0.54
C THR A 22 -1.83 -8.74 0.52
N ASN A 23 -2.21 -8.79 1.80
CA ASN A 23 -1.46 -8.19 2.91
C ASN A 23 -0.60 -9.21 3.66
N ALA A 24 0.42 -8.74 4.39
CA ALA A 24 1.28 -9.56 5.26
C ALA A 24 0.53 -10.22 6.44
N ILE A 25 -0.78 -9.94 6.58
CA ILE A 25 -1.65 -10.45 7.65
C ILE A 25 -2.58 -11.49 7.02
N SER A 26 -2.43 -12.74 7.45
CA SER A 26 -3.19 -13.89 6.93
C SER A 26 -4.64 -13.98 7.43
N LYS A 27 -5.01 -13.15 8.40
CA LYS A 27 -6.34 -13.11 9.02
C LYS A 27 -7.18 -11.94 8.51
N ALA A 28 -8.51 -12.07 8.58
CA ALA A 28 -9.41 -10.95 8.35
C ALA A 28 -9.28 -9.94 9.49
N VAL A 29 -8.88 -8.71 9.18
CA VAL A 29 -8.69 -7.65 10.17
C VAL A 29 -9.20 -6.31 9.64
N VAL A 30 -9.62 -5.43 10.54
CA VAL A 30 -9.66 -3.99 10.30
C VAL A 30 -8.25 -3.46 10.53
N CYS A 31 -7.67 -2.76 9.56
CA CYS A 31 -6.36 -2.11 9.70
C CYS A 31 -6.55 -0.63 9.95
N LEU A 32 -6.03 -0.10 11.06
CA LEU A 32 -6.11 1.30 11.42
C LEU A 32 -4.70 1.88 11.56
N THR A 33 -4.62 3.21 11.54
CA THR A 33 -3.39 3.95 11.76
C THR A 33 -3.60 5.12 12.71
N SER A 34 -2.57 5.48 13.46
CA SER A 34 -2.57 6.74 14.24
C SER A 34 -2.29 7.98 13.39
N ASN A 35 -1.89 7.81 12.12
CA ASN A 35 -1.57 8.91 11.21
C ASN A 35 -2.71 9.13 10.21
N PRO A 36 -3.45 10.26 10.27
CA PRO A 36 -4.57 10.51 9.38
C PRO A 36 -4.16 10.58 7.90
N TYR A 37 -2.92 10.97 7.61
CA TYR A 37 -2.43 11.07 6.23
C TYR A 37 -2.08 9.70 5.63
N ILE A 38 -1.67 8.73 6.45
CA ILE A 38 -1.54 7.33 6.00
C ILE A 38 -2.92 6.78 5.59
N ALA A 39 -3.98 7.17 6.30
CA ALA A 39 -5.33 6.70 6.00
C ALA A 39 -5.80 7.11 4.59
N LEU A 40 -5.29 8.20 4.00
CA LEU A 40 -5.57 8.53 2.58
C LEU A 40 -5.12 7.41 1.64
N PHE A 41 -3.96 6.79 1.90
CA PHE A 41 -3.43 5.71 1.08
C PHE A 41 -4.15 4.37 1.31
N TYR A 42 -5.00 4.27 2.34
CA TYR A 42 -5.91 3.12 2.54
C TYR A 42 -7.18 3.22 1.67
N ILE A 43 -7.55 4.41 1.19
CA ILE A 43 -8.67 4.58 0.25
C ILE A 43 -8.26 3.98 -1.10
N TRP A 44 -8.58 2.70 -1.29
CA TRP A 44 -8.01 1.89 -2.36
C TRP A 44 -9.10 1.13 -3.12
N SER A 45 -9.27 1.44 -4.41
CA SER A 45 -10.34 0.90 -5.25
C SER A 45 -9.92 -0.27 -6.14
N ARG A 46 -8.63 -0.68 -6.11
CA ARG A 46 -8.11 -1.77 -6.96
C ARG A 46 -8.21 -3.13 -6.26
N PRO A 47 -8.41 -4.24 -6.99
CA PRO A 47 -8.51 -5.59 -6.40
C PRO A 47 -7.15 -6.20 -6.00
N TYR A 48 -6.05 -5.48 -6.25
CA TYR A 48 -4.69 -5.85 -5.87
C TYR A 48 -4.02 -4.69 -5.13
N LYS A 49 -2.98 -4.97 -4.33
CA LYS A 49 -2.20 -3.94 -3.62
C LYS A 49 -0.80 -3.83 -4.22
N TRP A 50 -0.40 -2.62 -4.62
CA TRP A 50 0.93 -2.34 -5.15
C TRP A 50 1.61 -1.11 -4.50
N VAL A 51 0.83 -0.29 -3.79
CA VAL A 51 1.34 0.90 -3.12
C VAL A 51 2.06 0.55 -1.82
N ALA A 52 3.23 1.17 -1.66
CA ALA A 52 3.97 1.27 -0.41
C ALA A 52 4.19 2.75 -0.10
N PHE A 53 4.23 3.07 1.18
CA PHE A 53 4.54 4.39 1.71
C PHE A 53 5.32 4.21 3.02
N GLU A 54 6.02 5.26 3.42
CA GLU A 54 6.81 5.32 4.64
C GLU A 54 6.32 6.47 5.51
N GLU A 55 6.64 6.43 6.79
CA GLU A 55 6.45 7.55 7.71
C GLU A 55 7.82 7.99 8.20
N ASP A 56 8.14 9.28 8.07
CA ASP A 56 9.39 9.81 8.59
C ASP A 56 9.32 10.10 10.10
N GLU A 57 10.44 10.51 10.69
CA GLU A 57 10.53 10.77 12.13
C GLU A 57 9.61 11.90 12.62
N ASN A 58 9.16 12.78 11.71
CA ASN A 58 8.25 13.88 12.00
C ASN A 58 6.78 13.50 11.75
N GLY A 59 6.49 12.24 11.40
CA GLY A 59 5.13 11.77 11.10
C GLY A 59 4.64 12.16 9.71
N ARG A 60 5.52 12.65 8.82
CA ARG A 60 5.16 12.94 7.42
C ARG A 60 5.12 11.65 6.62
N VAL A 61 4.14 11.55 5.74
CA VAL A 61 4.00 10.36 4.88
C VAL A 61 4.84 10.55 3.63
N ILE A 62 5.73 9.62 3.36
CA ILE A 62 6.53 9.59 2.14
C ILE A 62 5.93 8.56 1.19
N PHE A 63 5.40 9.05 0.07
CA PHE A 63 4.97 8.22 -1.05
C PHE A 63 5.98 8.33 -2.19
N THR A 64 6.56 7.20 -2.59
CA THR A 64 7.52 7.17 -3.70
C THR A 64 6.87 6.56 -4.92
N GLU A 65 6.78 7.34 -6.00
CA GLU A 65 6.31 6.83 -7.28
C GLU A 65 7.29 5.79 -7.82
N GLN A 66 6.77 4.70 -8.37
CA GLN A 66 7.56 3.62 -8.97
C GLN A 66 7.64 3.69 -10.50
N TYR A 67 6.80 4.54 -11.09
CA TYR A 67 6.80 4.94 -12.50
C TYR A 67 6.17 6.35 -12.58
N ASP A 68 6.41 7.06 -13.68
CA ASP A 68 5.90 8.43 -13.84
C ASP A 68 4.38 8.49 -13.80
N GLY A 69 3.82 9.37 -12.96
CA GLY A 69 2.38 9.58 -12.86
C GLY A 69 1.64 8.56 -11.98
N MET A 70 2.37 7.67 -11.29
CA MET A 70 1.78 6.62 -10.44
C MET A 70 0.78 7.17 -9.40
N LEU A 71 1.01 8.35 -8.82
CA LEU A 71 0.06 8.94 -7.87
C LEU A 71 -1.30 9.20 -8.54
N PHE A 72 -1.28 9.79 -9.73
CA PHE A 72 -2.48 10.12 -10.50
C PHE A 72 -3.21 8.85 -10.91
N ASP A 73 -2.49 7.85 -11.44
CA ASP A 73 -3.07 6.60 -11.93
C ASP A 73 -3.80 5.79 -10.84
N PHE A 74 -3.31 5.86 -9.59
CA PHE A 74 -3.94 5.15 -8.48
C PHE A 74 -5.07 5.90 -7.80
N TYR A 75 -4.98 7.22 -7.70
CA TYR A 75 -5.86 7.98 -6.80
C TYR A 75 -6.75 9.01 -7.50
N ASN A 76 -6.51 9.32 -8.77
CA ASN A 76 -7.39 10.24 -9.50
C ASN A 76 -8.76 9.61 -9.73
N ASN A 77 -9.83 10.40 -9.58
CA ASN A 77 -11.23 9.95 -9.63
C ASN A 77 -11.57 8.85 -8.61
N VAL A 78 -10.73 8.62 -7.61
CA VAL A 78 -11.07 7.75 -6.47
C VAL A 78 -11.69 8.62 -5.39
N SER A 79 -12.90 8.28 -4.98
CA SER A 79 -13.55 8.86 -3.80
C SER A 79 -13.58 7.82 -2.68
N GLY A 80 -13.74 8.31 -1.45
CA GLY A 80 -13.87 7.45 -0.29
C GLY A 80 -14.03 8.25 0.98
N SER A 81 -13.77 7.62 2.11
CA SER A 81 -13.89 8.25 3.42
C SER A 81 -12.73 7.88 4.32
N ILE A 82 -12.31 8.83 5.14
CA ILE A 82 -11.48 8.57 6.32
C ILE A 82 -12.41 8.48 7.53
N TYR A 83 -12.39 7.32 8.17
CA TYR A 83 -13.13 7.04 9.38
C TYR A 83 -12.27 7.23 10.61
N GLU A 84 -12.80 7.93 11.60
CA GLU A 84 -12.22 8.07 12.93
C GLU A 84 -12.85 7.03 13.87
N CYS A 85 -12.00 6.31 14.59
CA CYS A 85 -12.39 5.25 15.53
C CYS A 85 -11.76 5.50 16.91
N ASP A 86 -12.44 5.02 17.96
CA ASP A 86 -11.88 5.03 19.30
C ASP A 86 -10.70 4.06 19.41
N GLY A 87 -9.49 4.61 19.50
CA GLY A 87 -8.27 3.82 19.68
C GLY A 87 -8.12 3.20 21.06
N ASN A 88 -8.95 3.59 22.04
CA ASN A 88 -8.99 2.94 23.36
C ASN A 88 -9.90 1.70 23.37
N ASN A 89 -10.50 1.35 22.23
CA ASN A 89 -11.30 0.14 22.10
C ASN A 89 -10.44 -1.11 22.42
N PRO A 90 -10.81 -1.94 23.41
CA PRO A 90 -10.01 -3.10 23.85
C PRO A 90 -9.88 -4.19 22.77
N GLN A 91 -10.67 -4.13 21.70
CA GLN A 91 -10.57 -5.04 20.55
C GLN A 91 -9.50 -4.61 19.54
N ILE A 92 -8.90 -3.43 19.71
CA ILE A 92 -7.85 -2.92 18.83
C ILE A 92 -6.50 -3.17 19.49
N THR A 93 -5.56 -3.72 18.73
CA THR A 93 -4.20 -4.02 19.18
C THR A 93 -3.19 -3.41 18.23
N GLN A 94 -2.08 -2.91 18.77
CA GLN A 94 -0.98 -2.43 17.95
C GLN A 94 -0.20 -3.62 17.38
N THR A 95 0.19 -3.52 16.10
CA THR A 95 1.08 -4.51 15.49
C THR A 95 2.55 -4.26 15.87
N HIS A 96 3.47 -5.09 15.38
CA HIS A 96 4.90 -4.83 15.50
C HIS A 96 5.35 -3.56 14.75
N MET A 97 4.55 -3.08 13.79
CA MET A 97 4.80 -1.81 13.11
C MET A 97 4.21 -0.66 13.93
N LYS A 98 5.07 0.31 14.27
CA LYS A 98 4.66 1.54 14.96
C LYS A 98 3.55 2.24 14.18
N GLY A 99 2.51 2.70 14.88
CA GLY A 99 1.41 3.46 14.27
C GLY A 99 0.44 2.61 13.44
N VAL A 100 0.61 1.28 13.38
CA VAL A 100 -0.33 0.36 12.71
C VAL A 100 -1.05 -0.49 13.76
N TYR A 101 -2.37 -0.46 13.69
CA TYR A 101 -3.27 -1.12 14.62
C TYR A 101 -4.20 -2.06 13.86
N ILE A 102 -4.63 -3.14 14.51
CA ILE A 102 -5.55 -4.11 13.93
C ILE A 102 -6.65 -4.51 14.90
N SER A 103 -7.80 -4.89 14.34
CA SER A 103 -8.87 -5.58 15.08
C SER A 103 -9.40 -6.75 14.28
N GLU A 104 -9.56 -7.91 14.93
CA GLU A 104 -10.26 -9.08 14.36
C GLU A 104 -11.79 -8.95 14.54
N SER A 105 -12.27 -7.92 15.25
CA SER A 105 -13.69 -7.63 15.50
C SER A 105 -14.12 -6.37 14.73
N PRO A 106 -15.43 -6.22 14.40
CA PRO A 106 -15.92 -4.97 13.84
C PRO A 106 -15.66 -3.76 14.75
N VAL A 107 -15.24 -2.65 14.15
CA VAL A 107 -14.93 -1.40 14.87
C VAL A 107 -15.98 -0.35 14.55
N SER A 108 -16.63 0.21 15.57
CA SER A 108 -17.58 1.30 15.41
C SER A 108 -16.90 2.58 14.94
N ILE A 109 -17.56 3.31 14.05
CA ILE A 109 -17.10 4.60 13.54
C ILE A 109 -17.63 5.72 14.44
N GLN A 110 -16.76 6.65 14.83
CA GLN A 110 -17.14 7.85 15.58
C GLN A 110 -17.43 9.02 14.65
N LYS A 111 -16.67 9.14 13.55
CA LYS A 111 -16.82 10.20 12.56
C LYS A 111 -16.37 9.73 11.19
N GLU A 112 -17.06 10.19 10.16
CA GLU A 112 -16.73 9.99 8.75
C GLU A 112 -16.33 11.33 8.13
N ASN A 113 -15.16 11.37 7.50
CA ASN A 113 -14.72 12.50 6.67
C ASN A 113 -14.71 12.06 5.21
N LYS A 114 -15.65 12.57 4.41
CA LYS A 114 -15.75 12.22 2.99
C LYS A 114 -14.66 12.92 2.18
N ILE A 115 -13.99 12.15 1.33
CA ILE A 115 -12.93 12.58 0.42
C ILE A 115 -13.45 12.42 -1.01
N PRO A 116 -13.87 13.50 -1.68
CA PRO A 116 -14.44 13.44 -3.03
C PRO A 116 -13.43 12.99 -4.09
N ASN A 117 -12.17 13.41 -3.96
CA ASN A 117 -11.08 13.02 -4.83
C ASN A 117 -9.81 12.83 -3.99
N VAL A 118 -9.33 11.59 -3.88
CA VAL A 118 -8.17 11.24 -3.07
C VAL A 118 -6.89 11.85 -3.62
N TYR A 119 -6.74 11.92 -4.95
CA TYR A 119 -5.58 12.55 -5.57
C TYR A 119 -5.44 14.03 -5.16
N GLU A 120 -6.54 14.78 -5.26
CA GLU A 120 -6.56 16.20 -4.88
C GLU A 120 -6.28 16.39 -3.38
N GLU A 121 -6.85 15.55 -2.52
CA GLU A 121 -6.60 15.63 -1.08
C GLU A 121 -5.14 15.27 -0.73
N ILE A 122 -4.51 14.34 -1.45
CA ILE A 122 -3.08 14.05 -1.30
C ILE A 122 -2.25 15.27 -1.72
N LEU A 123 -2.52 15.90 -2.86
CA LEU A 123 -1.79 17.09 -3.33
C LEU A 123 -1.92 18.28 -2.38
N LYS A 124 -3.10 18.47 -1.80
CA LYS A 124 -3.35 19.48 -0.77
C LYS A 124 -2.47 19.24 0.46
N ASN A 125 -2.38 17.99 0.93
CA ASN A 125 -1.55 17.62 2.07
C ASN A 125 -0.05 17.60 1.74
N GLU A 126 0.31 17.38 0.47
CA GLU A 126 1.67 17.61 -0.02
C GLU A 126 2.05 19.08 0.06
N SER A 127 1.18 19.98 -0.42
CA SER A 127 1.40 21.43 -0.37
C SER A 127 1.51 21.96 1.07
N ALA A 128 0.82 21.31 2.01
CA ALA A 128 0.88 21.60 3.44
C ALA A 128 2.10 20.99 4.16
N GLY A 129 2.91 20.17 3.48
CA GLY A 129 4.09 19.52 4.06
C GLY A 129 3.81 18.28 4.91
N ASN A 130 2.57 17.77 4.92
CA ASN A 130 2.18 16.55 5.63
C ASN A 130 2.54 15.28 4.85
N ILE A 131 2.56 15.38 3.53
CA ILE A 131 2.91 14.30 2.60
C ILE A 131 4.09 14.75 1.74
N ILE A 132 5.03 13.86 1.48
CA ILE A 132 6.11 14.04 0.51
C ILE A 132 5.86 13.03 -0.61
N VAL A 133 5.59 13.52 -1.82
CA VAL A 133 5.50 12.65 -2.99
C VAL A 133 6.80 12.74 -3.78
N LYS A 134 7.61 11.69 -3.70
CA LYS A 134 8.84 11.57 -4.49
C LYS A 134 8.46 11.16 -5.91
N ARG A 135 8.42 12.14 -6.80
CA ARG A 135 8.10 11.94 -8.23
C ARG A 135 9.14 11.06 -8.90
N TYR A 136 8.70 10.10 -9.71
CA TYR A 136 9.61 9.11 -10.33
C TYR A 136 10.67 9.78 -11.22
N SER A 137 10.27 10.79 -11.99
CA SER A 137 11.14 11.61 -12.84
C SER A 137 12.32 12.23 -12.08
N HIS A 138 12.17 12.51 -10.78
CA HIS A 138 13.19 13.15 -9.94
C HIS A 138 14.02 12.16 -9.11
N LEU A 139 13.73 10.86 -9.19
CA LEU A 139 14.51 9.84 -8.50
C LEU A 139 15.89 9.65 -9.15
N SER A 140 16.89 9.39 -8.33
CA SER A 140 18.23 9.02 -8.78
C SER A 140 18.23 7.66 -9.48
N ASP A 141 19.27 7.39 -10.29
CA ASP A 141 19.44 6.09 -10.95
C ASP A 141 19.52 4.94 -9.94
N LYS A 142 20.11 5.19 -8.76
CA LYS A 142 20.16 4.22 -7.66
C LYS A 142 18.75 3.87 -7.18
N GLU A 143 17.91 4.86 -6.90
CA GLU A 143 16.53 4.65 -6.45
C GLU A 143 15.69 3.93 -7.51
N LYS A 144 15.83 4.32 -8.79
CA LYS A 144 15.15 3.65 -9.91
C LYS A 144 15.59 2.18 -10.03
N ASN A 145 16.87 1.89 -9.85
CA ASN A 145 17.39 0.53 -9.82
C ASN A 145 16.87 -0.28 -8.61
N ASP A 146 16.76 0.34 -7.43
CA ASP A 146 16.18 -0.30 -6.24
C ASP A 146 14.69 -0.60 -6.40
N ILE A 147 13.94 0.28 -7.07
CA ILE A 147 12.55 0.06 -7.50
C ILE A 147 12.48 -1.12 -8.48
N SER A 148 13.35 -1.15 -9.50
CA SER A 148 13.40 -2.23 -10.49
C SER A 148 13.65 -3.59 -9.83
N LYS A 149 14.66 -3.69 -8.96
CA LYS A 149 14.96 -4.90 -8.18
C LYS A 149 13.79 -5.33 -7.29
N THR A 150 13.15 -4.37 -6.62
CA THR A 150 11.98 -4.65 -5.77
C THR A 150 10.78 -5.15 -6.58
N THR A 151 10.58 -4.60 -7.78
CA THR A 151 9.52 -4.99 -8.71
C THR A 151 9.74 -6.42 -9.23
N VAL A 152 10.95 -6.74 -9.70
CA VAL A 152 11.31 -8.12 -10.11
C VAL A 152 11.08 -9.11 -8.97
N ARG A 153 11.52 -8.77 -7.75
CA ARG A 153 11.25 -9.59 -6.57
C ARG A 153 9.75 -9.75 -6.30
N ALA A 154 8.96 -8.69 -6.41
CA ALA A 154 7.52 -8.73 -6.20
C ALA A 154 6.81 -9.63 -7.21
N ILE A 155 7.22 -9.60 -8.49
CA ILE A 155 6.70 -10.49 -9.55
C ILE A 155 6.82 -11.96 -9.14
N HIS A 156 7.99 -12.37 -8.66
CA HIS A 156 8.22 -13.76 -8.22
C HIS A 156 7.50 -14.09 -6.90
N MET A 157 7.60 -13.21 -5.89
CA MET A 157 6.97 -13.46 -4.59
C MET A 157 5.44 -13.57 -4.68
N GLN A 158 4.83 -12.81 -5.58
CA GLN A 158 3.38 -12.86 -5.84
C GLN A 158 2.98 -13.92 -6.88
N LYS A 159 3.97 -14.62 -7.45
CA LYS A 159 3.81 -15.68 -8.45
C LYS A 159 3.05 -15.19 -9.68
N LEU A 160 3.36 -13.99 -10.18
CA LEU A 160 2.63 -13.35 -11.29
C LEU A 160 2.91 -14.00 -12.64
N LEU A 161 4.06 -14.66 -12.80
CA LEU A 161 4.40 -15.41 -14.02
C LEU A 161 3.62 -16.72 -14.16
N PHE A 162 2.96 -17.18 -13.09
CA PHE A 162 2.18 -18.42 -13.10
C PHE A 162 0.70 -18.09 -13.30
N ASN A 163 0.12 -18.67 -14.35
CA ASN A 163 -1.22 -18.38 -14.83
C ASN A 163 -2.28 -18.47 -13.71
N PRO A 164 -2.86 -17.35 -13.25
CA PRO A 164 -3.81 -17.39 -12.18
C PRO A 164 -5.23 -17.49 -12.74
N ASN A 165 -5.93 -18.57 -12.41
CA ASN A 165 -7.39 -18.69 -12.56
C ASN A 165 -8.16 -17.72 -11.61
N ASN A 166 -7.59 -16.56 -11.24
CA ASN A 166 -8.15 -15.57 -10.31
C ASN A 166 -8.04 -14.16 -10.93
N SER A 167 -9.18 -13.49 -11.07
CA SER A 167 -9.32 -12.16 -11.68
C SER A 167 -8.44 -11.08 -11.05
N ALA A 168 -8.31 -11.03 -9.72
CA ALA A 168 -7.49 -10.02 -9.04
C ALA A 168 -6.00 -10.11 -9.41
N LYS A 169 -5.51 -11.33 -9.68
CA LYS A 169 -4.15 -11.53 -10.16
C LYS A 169 -4.01 -11.21 -11.64
N ALA A 170 -5.05 -11.38 -12.46
CA ALA A 170 -5.03 -11.02 -13.87
C ALA A 170 -4.87 -9.49 -14.03
N GLU A 171 -5.68 -8.69 -13.32
CA GLU A 171 -5.55 -7.22 -13.35
C GLU A 171 -4.17 -6.75 -12.86
N MET A 172 -3.62 -7.41 -11.84
CA MET A 172 -2.28 -7.12 -11.35
C MET A 172 -1.20 -7.47 -12.37
N ILE A 173 -1.34 -8.59 -13.10
CA ILE A 173 -0.42 -8.96 -14.18
C ILE A 173 -0.46 -7.92 -15.29
N ASP A 174 -1.64 -7.49 -15.72
CA ASP A 174 -1.80 -6.48 -16.78
C ASP A 174 -1.19 -5.15 -16.36
N PHE A 175 -1.43 -4.74 -15.11
CA PHE A 175 -0.79 -3.57 -14.50
C PHE A 175 0.74 -3.68 -14.55
N VAL A 176 1.31 -4.80 -14.09
CA VAL A 176 2.78 -4.96 -14.06
C VAL A 176 3.36 -4.97 -15.48
N ARG A 177 2.73 -5.65 -16.44
CA ARG A 177 3.19 -5.67 -17.83
C ARG A 177 3.13 -4.30 -18.50
N THR A 178 2.16 -3.49 -18.12
CA THR A 178 1.96 -2.14 -18.67
C THR A 178 3.00 -1.16 -18.13
N HIS A 179 3.19 -1.12 -16.80
CA HIS A 179 4.02 -0.10 -16.16
C HIS A 179 5.48 -0.55 -15.94
N PHE A 180 5.74 -1.85 -15.92
CA PHE A 180 7.07 -2.44 -15.67
C PHE A 180 7.46 -3.50 -16.71
N PRO A 181 7.40 -3.21 -18.02
CA PRO A 181 7.66 -4.20 -19.06
C PRO A 181 9.09 -4.75 -19.03
N LYS A 182 10.07 -3.92 -18.64
CA LYS A 182 11.48 -4.34 -18.53
C LYS A 182 11.68 -5.32 -17.38
N GLU A 183 11.11 -5.02 -16.21
CA GLU A 183 11.16 -5.87 -15.02
C GLU A 183 10.42 -7.19 -15.26
N TRP A 184 9.30 -7.15 -16.00
CA TRP A 184 8.60 -8.34 -16.43
C TRP A 184 9.48 -9.25 -17.30
N GLU A 185 10.18 -8.67 -18.28
CA GLU A 185 11.11 -9.41 -19.14
C GLU A 185 12.26 -10.02 -18.33
N ILE A 186 12.87 -9.25 -17.43
CA ILE A 186 13.92 -9.73 -16.53
C ILE A 186 13.40 -10.93 -15.72
N ALA A 187 12.28 -10.75 -15.02
CA ALA A 187 11.68 -11.80 -14.18
C ALA A 187 11.36 -13.07 -14.98
N SER A 188 10.89 -12.93 -16.22
CA SER A 188 10.54 -14.07 -17.09
C SER A 188 11.73 -14.93 -17.50
N LYS A 189 12.96 -14.38 -17.44
CA LYS A 189 14.20 -15.04 -17.87
C LYS A 189 15.04 -15.57 -16.70
N MET A 190 14.71 -15.22 -15.46
CA MET A 190 15.46 -15.67 -14.29
C MET A 190 15.31 -17.17 -14.06
N SER A 191 16.43 -17.83 -13.78
CA SER A 191 16.47 -19.21 -13.31
C SER A 191 15.99 -19.33 -11.86
N GLN A 192 15.56 -20.53 -11.45
CA GLN A 192 15.15 -20.78 -10.07
C GLN A 192 16.26 -20.45 -9.05
N GLN A 193 17.52 -20.71 -9.41
CA GLN A 193 18.67 -20.41 -8.56
C GLN A 193 18.84 -18.90 -8.32
N GLU A 194 18.67 -18.08 -9.36
CA GLU A 194 18.75 -16.62 -9.24
C GLU A 194 17.58 -16.08 -8.40
N ILE A 195 16.39 -16.62 -8.58
CA ILE A 195 15.19 -16.25 -7.81
C ILE A 195 15.41 -16.55 -6.32
N ASP A 196 15.88 -17.75 -5.99
CA ASP A 196 16.13 -18.17 -4.61
C ASP A 196 17.23 -17.32 -3.97
N GLY A 197 18.29 -17.01 -4.71
CA GLY A 197 19.37 -16.11 -4.30
C GLY A 197 18.86 -14.72 -3.94
N MET A 198 18.12 -14.08 -4.85
CA MET A 198 17.52 -12.75 -4.65
C MET A 198 16.61 -12.70 -3.41
N ILE A 199 15.76 -13.73 -3.22
CA ILE A 199 14.85 -13.79 -2.07
C ILE A 199 15.64 -13.97 -0.76
N LYS A 200 16.69 -14.80 -0.77
CA LYS A 200 17.53 -15.05 0.40
C LYS A 200 18.27 -13.77 0.83
N GLU A 201 18.86 -13.05 -0.13
CA GLU A 201 19.55 -11.77 0.12
C GLU A 201 18.60 -10.73 0.70
N TRP A 202 17.41 -10.59 0.11
CA TRP A 202 16.40 -9.67 0.64
C TRP A 202 16.00 -10.02 2.07
N LYS A 203 15.72 -11.30 2.37
CA LYS A 203 15.41 -11.75 3.74
C LYS A 203 16.57 -11.52 4.72
N ALA A 204 17.81 -11.54 4.27
CA ALA A 204 18.96 -11.19 5.09
C ALA A 204 18.99 -9.69 5.39
N SER A 205 18.69 -8.84 4.40
CA SER A 205 18.65 -7.38 4.57
C SER A 205 17.60 -6.90 5.58
N LEU A 206 16.50 -7.65 5.75
CA LEU A 206 15.47 -7.35 6.74
C LEU A 206 15.89 -7.67 8.19
N ARG A 207 16.90 -8.53 8.38
CA ARG A 207 17.38 -8.94 9.73
C ARG A 207 18.49 -8.04 10.27
N GLY A 208 19.05 -7.18 9.42
CA GLY A 208 20.11 -6.22 9.78
C GLY A 208 19.61 -4.80 9.99
N LYS A 209 18.28 -4.58 10.01
CA LYS A 209 17.60 -3.34 10.37
C LYS A 209 16.86 -3.57 11.69
#